data_AF-A0A2D4HHM3-F1
#
_entry.id   AF-A0A2D4HHM3-F1
#
_cell.length_a   1.000
_cell.length_b   1.000
_cell.length_c   1.000
_cell.angle_alpha   90.00
_cell.angle_beta   90.00
_cell.angle_gamma   90.00
#
_symmetry.space_group_name_H-M   'P 1'
#
loop_
_entity.id
_entity.type
_entity.pdbx_description
1 polymer ?
#
loop_
_entity_poly.entity_id
_entity_poly.type
_entity_poly.pdbx_seq_one_letter_code
_entity_poly.pdbx_strand_id
1 'polypeptide(L)'
;MGGEYLPGTLPQGLAVLAAFISSINIAGGFLVTQRMLDMFKRPTDPPEFNYLYLLPAALFIGGYGTALQSGYNIEQMMYLGSGLCCVGALAGLSTQGTARLGNALGMIGVAGGLAATLGSLKPSVELLAQMSGAMALGGTIGLTIAKRIQISDLPQLVAAFHSLVGLAAVLTCVAEYMIEFPHFATDPAASLTMIVAYLG
;
A
#
# COMPACT_ATOMS: atom_id res chain seq x y z
N MET A 1 0.52 -1.14 14.22
CA MET A 1 1.65 -0.33 14.74
C MET A 1 1.16 0.48 15.94
N GLY A 2 2.01 0.73 16.92
CA GLY A 2 1.65 1.50 18.13
C GLY A 2 2.90 1.96 18.88
N GLY A 3 2.70 2.56 20.06
CA GLY A 3 3.77 3.22 20.81
C GLY A 3 3.87 4.71 20.45
N GLU A 4 5.07 5.27 20.54
CA GLU A 4 5.38 6.66 20.21
C GLU A 4 6.31 6.70 18.98
N TYR A 5 7.52 7.26 19.12
CA TYR A 5 8.55 7.23 18.08
C TYR A 5 9.14 5.84 17.83
N LEU A 6 9.08 4.98 18.85
CA LEU A 6 9.56 3.60 18.82
C LEU A 6 8.48 2.64 19.31
N PRO A 7 8.45 1.40 18.80
CA PRO A 7 7.53 0.39 19.27
C PRO A 7 7.86 0.01 20.72
N GLY A 8 6.84 -0.07 21.57
CA GLY A 8 6.97 -0.46 22.98
C GLY A 8 6.84 -1.97 23.22
N THR A 9 6.27 -2.71 22.27
CA THR A 9 6.08 -4.16 22.37
C THR A 9 6.53 -4.89 21.11
N LEU A 10 6.79 -6.20 21.24
CA LEU A 10 7.20 -7.03 20.11
C LEU A 10 6.18 -7.01 18.95
N PRO A 11 4.85 -7.15 19.15
CA PRO A 11 3.87 -7.06 18.07
C PRO A 11 3.89 -5.70 17.33
N GLN A 12 4.14 -4.61 18.05
CA GLN A 12 4.27 -3.29 17.44
C GLN A 12 5.51 -3.22 16.55
N GLY A 13 6.63 -3.82 16.97
CA GLY A 13 7.84 -3.95 16.17
C GLY A 13 7.64 -4.79 14.91
N LEU A 14 6.95 -5.93 15.01
CA LEU A 14 6.59 -6.75 13.85
C LEU A 14 5.73 -5.96 12.86
N ALA A 15 4.76 -5.19 13.34
CA ALA A 15 3.92 -4.34 12.50
C ALA A 15 4.71 -3.22 11.80
N VAL A 16 5.71 -2.61 12.48
CA VAL A 16 6.61 -1.63 11.86
C VAL A 16 7.39 -2.28 10.72
N LEU A 17 7.93 -3.48 10.95
CA LEU A 17 8.73 -4.21 9.97
C LEU A 17 7.87 -4.64 8.76
N ALA A 18 6.64 -5.09 8.99
CA ALA A 18 5.68 -5.42 7.93
C ALA A 18 5.33 -4.18 7.07
N ALA A 19 5.10 -3.02 7.70
CA ALA A 19 4.84 -1.76 6.99
C ALA A 19 6.05 -1.28 6.18
N PHE A 20 7.25 -1.36 6.75
CA PHE A 20 8.51 -1.04 6.07
C PHE A 20 8.71 -1.91 4.82
N ILE A 21 8.59 -3.23 4.96
CA ILE A 21 8.76 -4.17 3.84
C ILE A 21 7.68 -3.97 2.77
N SER A 22 6.42 -3.79 3.18
CA SER A 22 5.32 -3.49 2.26
C SER A 22 5.58 -2.21 1.46
N SER A 23 6.20 -1.20 2.08
CA SER A 23 6.53 0.07 1.40
C SER A 23 7.63 -0.08 0.35
N ILE A 24 8.60 -0.98 0.57
CA ILE A 24 9.58 -1.37 -0.46
C ILE A 24 8.85 -1.92 -1.69
N ASN A 25 7.90 -2.83 -1.46
CA ASN A 25 7.15 -3.48 -2.52
C ASN A 25 6.25 -2.50 -3.29
N ILE A 26 5.52 -1.62 -2.59
CA ILE A 26 4.65 -0.62 -3.21
C ILE A 26 5.46 0.29 -4.14
N ALA A 27 6.51 0.91 -3.62
CA ALA A 27 7.26 1.91 -4.37
C ALA A 27 8.09 1.28 -5.50
N GLY A 28 8.71 0.13 -5.24
CA GLY A 28 9.45 -0.64 -6.24
C GLY A 28 8.55 -1.16 -7.35
N GLY A 29 7.39 -1.73 -7.00
CA GLY A 29 6.42 -2.29 -7.93
C GLY A 29 5.91 -1.25 -8.92
N PHE A 30 5.39 -0.11 -8.45
CA PHE A 30 4.87 0.93 -9.34
C PHE A 30 5.93 1.50 -10.29
N LEU A 31 7.17 1.66 -9.81
CA LEU A 31 8.25 2.15 -10.67
C LEU A 31 8.65 1.11 -11.73
N VAL A 32 8.74 -0.17 -11.37
CA VAL A 32 9.00 -1.25 -12.34
C VAL A 32 7.89 -1.30 -13.38
N THR A 33 6.62 -1.26 -12.96
CA THR A 33 5.47 -1.22 -13.86
C THR A 33 5.59 -0.05 -14.83
N GLN A 34 5.86 1.16 -14.34
CA GLN A 34 6.03 2.33 -15.20
C GLN A 34 7.15 2.14 -16.23
N ARG A 35 8.34 1.68 -15.78
CA ARG A 35 9.48 1.43 -16.67
C ARG A 35 9.15 0.42 -17.76
N MET A 36 8.40 -0.64 -17.43
CA MET A 36 7.97 -1.65 -18.41
C MET A 36 6.97 -1.08 -19.41
N LEU A 37 6.00 -0.30 -18.96
CA LEU A 37 5.00 0.31 -19.84
C LEU A 37 5.61 1.31 -20.81
N ASP A 38 6.59 2.10 -20.35
CA ASP A 38 7.27 3.09 -21.19
C ASP A 38 8.06 2.45 -22.35
N MET A 39 8.49 1.19 -22.23
CA MET A 39 9.16 0.46 -23.31
C MET A 39 8.24 0.20 -24.51
N PHE A 40 6.92 0.21 -24.31
CA PHE A 40 5.96 -0.04 -25.37
C PHE A 40 5.49 1.23 -26.09
N LYS A 41 5.90 2.41 -25.61
CA LYS A 41 5.59 3.68 -26.24
C LYS A 41 6.39 3.82 -27.54
N ARG A 42 5.69 4.08 -28.64
CA ARG A 42 6.32 4.27 -29.95
C ARG A 42 6.68 5.75 -30.14
N PRO A 43 7.77 6.06 -30.86
CA PRO A 43 8.13 7.45 -31.18
C PRO A 43 7.06 8.21 -31.98
N THR A 44 6.19 7.50 -32.69
CA THR A 44 5.11 8.06 -33.50
C THR A 44 3.79 8.22 -32.75
N ASP A 45 3.71 7.75 -31.50
CA ASP A 45 2.50 7.90 -30.70
C ASP A 45 2.28 9.38 -30.34
N PRO A 46 1.02 9.86 -30.25
CA PRO A 46 0.72 11.21 -29.80
C PRO A 46 1.32 11.52 -28.41
N PRO A 47 1.58 12.80 -28.10
CA PRO A 47 1.98 13.18 -26.76
C PRO A 47 0.89 12.81 -25.74
N GLU A 48 1.31 12.24 -24.62
CA GLU A 48 0.44 11.82 -23.53
C GLU A 48 0.59 12.78 -22.34
N PHE A 49 -0.53 13.05 -21.65
CA PHE A 49 -0.58 14.02 -20.57
C PHE A 49 -0.91 13.32 -19.24
N ASN A 50 -0.08 12.35 -18.85
CA ASN A 50 -0.34 11.49 -17.68
C ASN A 50 -0.41 12.26 -16.35
N TYR A 51 0.18 13.45 -16.26
CA TYR A 51 0.07 14.32 -15.09
C TYR A 51 -1.38 14.78 -14.82
N LEU A 52 -2.27 14.74 -15.81
CA LEU A 52 -3.69 15.06 -15.63
C LEU A 52 -4.38 14.08 -14.67
N TYR A 53 -3.87 12.86 -14.50
CA TYR A 53 -4.39 11.90 -13.52
C TYR A 53 -4.12 12.31 -12.07
N LEU A 54 -3.30 13.35 -11.83
CA LEU A 54 -3.20 13.96 -10.50
C LEU A 54 -4.50 14.66 -10.07
N LEU A 55 -5.33 15.11 -11.02
CA LEU A 55 -6.61 15.75 -10.72
C LEU A 55 -7.56 14.83 -9.96
N PRO A 56 -7.92 13.63 -10.45
CA PRO A 56 -8.77 12.71 -9.69
C PRO A 56 -8.09 12.23 -8.41
N ALA A 57 -6.75 12.04 -8.40
CA ALA A 57 -6.02 11.66 -7.19
C ALA A 57 -6.16 12.71 -6.07
N ALA A 58 -5.95 13.98 -6.42
CA ALA A 58 -6.05 15.10 -5.50
C ALA A 58 -7.50 15.32 -5.02
N LEU A 59 -8.48 15.16 -5.90
CA LEU A 59 -9.90 15.22 -5.51
C LEU A 59 -10.28 14.08 -4.57
N PHE A 60 -9.82 12.87 -4.83
CA PHE A 60 -10.14 11.69 -4.02
C PHE A 60 -9.55 11.79 -2.60
N ILE A 61 -8.24 12.05 -2.50
CA ILE A 61 -7.55 12.13 -1.21
C ILE A 61 -7.87 13.46 -0.51
N GLY A 62 -7.91 14.57 -1.26
CA GLY A 62 -8.25 15.88 -0.71
C GLY A 62 -9.69 15.94 -0.22
N GLY A 63 -10.63 15.34 -0.96
CA GLY A 63 -12.03 15.21 -0.54
C GLY A 63 -12.18 14.36 0.72
N TYR A 64 -11.38 13.31 0.89
CA TYR A 64 -11.32 12.57 2.16
C TYR A 64 -10.80 13.46 3.30
N GLY A 65 -9.73 14.22 3.05
CA GLY A 65 -9.17 15.13 4.05
C GLY A 65 -10.17 16.19 4.53
N THR A 66 -10.96 16.78 3.63
CA THR A 66 -11.99 17.76 4.01
C THR A 66 -13.15 17.11 4.76
N ALA A 67 -13.56 15.90 4.36
CA ALA A 67 -14.59 15.14 5.07
C ALA A 67 -14.15 14.79 6.50
N LEU A 68 -12.90 14.33 6.66
CA LEU A 68 -12.31 14.01 7.95
C LEU A 68 -12.24 15.24 8.86
N GLN A 69 -11.82 16.39 8.33
CA GLN A 69 -11.80 17.66 9.07
C GLN A 69 -13.19 18.15 9.48
N SER A 70 -14.20 17.85 8.67
CA SER A 70 -15.60 18.19 8.95
C SER A 70 -16.27 17.21 9.92
N GLY A 71 -15.55 16.17 10.37
CA GLY A 71 -16.03 15.18 11.34
C GLY A 71 -16.84 14.03 10.72
N TYR A 72 -16.80 13.84 9.40
CA TYR A 72 -17.42 12.70 8.74
C TYR A 72 -16.49 11.48 8.74
N ASN A 73 -17.06 10.30 8.96
CA ASN A 73 -16.36 9.01 8.88
C ASN A 73 -16.80 8.31 7.59
N ILE A 74 -15.94 8.35 6.56
CA ILE A 74 -16.23 7.79 5.23
C ILE A 74 -15.20 6.74 4.79
N GLU A 75 -14.47 6.15 5.75
CA GLU A 75 -13.41 5.16 5.55
C GLU A 75 -13.89 3.97 4.70
N GLN A 76 -15.09 3.45 4.99
CA GLN A 76 -15.64 2.31 4.26
C GLN A 76 -15.92 2.64 2.78
N MET A 77 -16.34 3.88 2.51
CA MET A 77 -16.51 4.35 1.12
C MET A 77 -15.16 4.55 0.44
N MET A 78 -14.15 5.03 1.18
CA MET A 78 -12.79 5.13 0.68
C MET A 78 -12.18 3.77 0.35
N TYR A 79 -12.42 2.74 1.17
CA TYR A 79 -11.98 1.38 0.88
C TYR A 79 -12.65 0.82 -0.39
N LEU A 80 -13.96 1.06 -0.56
CA LEU A 80 -14.65 0.71 -1.79
C LEU A 80 -14.04 1.44 -3.00
N GLY A 81 -13.87 2.76 -2.92
CA GLY A 81 -13.29 3.57 -4.00
C GLY A 81 -11.87 3.13 -4.35
N SER A 82 -11.05 2.85 -3.34
CA SER A 82 -9.69 2.34 -3.51
C SER A 82 -9.67 0.96 -4.18
N GLY A 83 -10.57 0.07 -3.76
CA GLY A 83 -10.78 -1.24 -4.39
C GLY A 83 -11.20 -1.13 -5.86
N LEU A 84 -12.13 -0.23 -6.19
CA LEU A 84 -12.54 0.04 -7.57
C LEU A 84 -11.39 0.60 -8.41
N CYS A 85 -10.54 1.44 -7.85
CA CYS A 85 -9.33 1.92 -8.52
C CYS A 85 -8.34 0.78 -8.80
N CYS A 86 -8.14 -0.14 -7.85
CA CYS A 86 -7.29 -1.33 -8.05
C CYS A 86 -7.86 -2.28 -9.11
N VAL A 87 -9.19 -2.49 -9.15
CA VAL A 87 -9.85 -3.25 -10.24
C VAL A 87 -9.65 -2.53 -11.57
N GLY A 88 -9.85 -1.21 -11.60
CA GLY A 88 -9.60 -0.37 -12.77
C GLY A 88 -8.14 -0.40 -13.23
N ALA A 89 -7.19 -0.60 -12.31
CA ALA A 89 -5.78 -0.78 -12.65
C ALA A 89 -5.57 -2.01 -13.53
N LEU A 90 -6.08 -3.17 -13.09
CA LEU A 90 -5.98 -4.42 -13.84
C LEU A 90 -6.78 -4.36 -15.16
N ALA A 91 -7.98 -3.79 -15.13
CA ALA A 91 -8.79 -3.60 -16.33
C ALA A 91 -8.07 -2.69 -17.35
N GLY A 92 -7.43 -1.61 -16.89
CA GLY A 92 -6.66 -0.69 -17.73
C GLY A 92 -5.44 -1.35 -18.36
N LEU A 93 -4.82 -2.34 -17.71
CA LEU A 93 -3.69 -3.10 -18.25
C LEU A 93 -4.07 -4.04 -19.40
N SER A 94 -5.37 -4.33 -19.61
CA SER A 94 -5.83 -5.28 -20.63
C SER A 94 -5.63 -4.80 -22.07
N THR A 95 -5.44 -3.49 -22.29
CA THR A 95 -5.12 -2.94 -23.61
C THR A 95 -3.96 -1.96 -23.53
N GLN A 96 -3.11 -1.95 -24.57
CA GLN A 96 -1.91 -1.11 -24.58
C GLN A 96 -2.21 0.39 -24.55
N GLY A 97 -3.34 0.80 -25.13
CA GLY A 97 -3.78 2.19 -25.11
C GLY A 97 -4.11 2.70 -23.71
N THR A 98 -4.65 1.83 -22.85
CA THR A 98 -5.09 2.18 -21.49
C THR A 98 -4.11 1.78 -20.39
N ALA A 99 -3.00 1.10 -20.70
CA ALA A 99 -2.12 0.52 -19.69
C ALA A 99 -1.56 1.56 -18.69
N ARG A 100 -1.27 2.77 -19.15
CA ARG A 100 -0.80 3.89 -18.32
C ARG A 100 -1.87 4.44 -17.38
N LEU A 101 -3.13 4.51 -17.84
CA LEU A 101 -4.28 4.79 -16.99
C LEU A 101 -4.39 3.72 -15.90
N GLY A 102 -4.19 2.44 -16.25
CA GLY A 102 -4.21 1.36 -15.28
C GLY A 102 -3.16 1.55 -14.17
N ASN A 103 -1.91 1.88 -14.52
CA ASN A 103 -0.88 2.18 -13.53
C ASN A 103 -1.26 3.37 -12.62
N ALA A 104 -1.81 4.44 -13.20
CA ALA A 104 -2.27 5.61 -12.46
C ALA A 104 -3.42 5.29 -11.50
N LEU A 105 -4.43 4.53 -11.93
CA LEU A 105 -5.53 4.08 -11.07
C LEU A 105 -5.03 3.21 -9.92
N GLY A 106 -4.06 2.34 -10.17
CA GLY A 106 -3.43 1.54 -9.11
C GLY A 106 -2.77 2.42 -8.04
N MET A 107 -2.01 3.44 -8.45
CA MET A 107 -1.39 4.39 -7.52
C MET A 107 -2.44 5.18 -6.72
N ILE A 108 -3.53 5.62 -7.36
CA ILE A 108 -4.63 6.32 -6.70
C ILE A 108 -5.31 5.42 -5.66
N GLY A 109 -5.58 4.16 -6.01
CA GLY A 109 -6.20 3.19 -5.10
C GLY A 109 -5.34 2.90 -3.87
N VAL A 110 -4.04 2.65 -4.07
CA VAL A 110 -3.12 2.42 -2.94
C VAL A 110 -3.00 3.66 -2.06
N ALA A 111 -2.86 4.85 -2.65
CA ALA A 111 -2.77 6.10 -1.89
C ALA A 111 -4.06 6.40 -1.10
N GLY A 112 -5.23 6.17 -1.71
CA GLY A 112 -6.52 6.35 -1.05
C GLY A 112 -6.76 5.38 0.10
N GLY A 113 -6.38 4.10 -0.07
CA GLY A 113 -6.48 3.09 0.99
C GLY A 113 -5.58 3.43 2.18
N LEU A 114 -4.33 3.82 1.91
CA LEU A 114 -3.41 4.27 2.95
C LEU A 114 -3.93 5.52 3.67
N ALA A 115 -4.46 6.51 2.93
CA ALA A 115 -5.02 7.72 3.50
C ALA A 115 -6.21 7.42 4.43
N ALA A 116 -7.13 6.54 4.02
CA ALA A 116 -8.28 6.14 4.82
C ALA A 116 -7.86 5.42 6.10
N THR A 117 -6.95 4.44 6.02
CA THR A 117 -6.45 3.72 7.19
C THR A 117 -5.75 4.66 8.17
N LEU A 118 -4.87 5.54 7.69
CA LEU A 118 -4.18 6.53 8.52
C LEU A 118 -5.16 7.53 9.17
N GLY A 119 -6.13 8.04 8.41
CA GLY A 119 -7.13 8.98 8.90
C GLY A 119 -8.04 8.38 9.97
N SER A 120 -8.39 7.10 9.82
CA SER A 120 -9.22 6.36 10.79
C SER A 120 -8.55 6.20 12.16
N LEU A 121 -7.22 5.99 12.17
CA LEU A 121 -6.46 5.68 13.37
C LEU A 121 -6.20 6.90 14.26
N LYS A 122 -6.26 8.11 13.68
CA LYS A 122 -5.95 9.40 14.34
C LYS A 122 -4.70 9.29 15.24
N PRO A 123 -3.55 8.87 14.70
CA PRO A 123 -2.35 8.61 15.49
C PRO A 123 -1.82 9.91 16.14
N SER A 124 -1.10 9.76 17.26
CA SER A 124 -0.31 10.87 17.81
C SER A 124 0.77 11.31 16.82
N VAL A 125 1.33 12.50 17.02
CA VAL A 125 2.35 13.06 16.11
C VAL A 125 3.59 12.15 16.06
N GLU A 126 3.98 11.59 17.20
CA GLU A 126 5.12 10.68 17.36
C GLU A 126 4.90 9.37 16.61
N LEU A 127 3.71 8.76 16.79
CA LEU A 127 3.36 7.52 16.09
C LEU A 127 3.22 7.73 14.58
N LEU A 128 2.65 8.86 14.16
CA LEU A 128 2.59 9.22 12.75
C LEU A 128 3.99 9.40 12.16
N ALA A 129 4.91 10.04 12.90
CA ALA A 129 6.30 10.15 12.48
C ALA A 129 6.98 8.78 12.33
N GLN A 130 6.71 7.84 13.24
CA GLN A 130 7.18 6.44 13.12
C GLN A 130 6.62 5.76 11.86
N MET A 131 5.31 5.86 11.61
CA MET A 131 4.65 5.30 10.42
C MET A 131 5.23 5.90 9.13
N SER A 132 5.29 7.22 9.04
CA SER A 132 5.84 7.94 7.89
C SER A 132 7.32 7.63 7.68
N GLY A 133 8.12 7.53 8.75
CA GLY A 133 9.53 7.18 8.68
C GLY A 133 9.76 5.77 8.12
N ALA A 134 9.01 4.78 8.63
CA ALA A 134 9.08 3.40 8.12
C ALA A 134 8.69 3.32 6.64
N MET A 135 7.60 3.98 6.24
CA MET A 135 7.15 4.00 4.85
C MET A 135 8.14 4.73 3.94
N ALA A 136 8.68 5.87 4.36
CA ALA A 136 9.61 6.67 3.57
C ALA A 136 10.93 5.92 3.35
N LEU A 137 11.47 5.28 4.39
CA LEU A 137 12.69 4.47 4.27
C LEU A 137 12.47 3.27 3.36
N GLY A 138 11.39 2.50 3.58
CA GLY A 138 11.06 1.36 2.74
C GLY A 138 10.84 1.77 1.28
N GLY A 139 10.03 2.80 1.05
CA GLY A 139 9.77 3.33 -0.28
C GLY A 139 11.04 3.82 -1.00
N THR A 140 11.94 4.49 -0.29
CA THR A 140 13.23 4.96 -0.84
C THR A 140 14.10 3.79 -1.29
N ILE A 141 14.16 2.72 -0.49
CA ILE A 141 14.88 1.49 -0.84
C ILE A 141 14.25 0.84 -2.07
N GLY A 142 12.92 0.66 -2.07
CA GLY A 142 12.17 0.10 -3.20
C GLY A 142 12.41 0.85 -4.50
N LEU A 143 12.31 2.18 -4.47
CA LEU A 143 12.61 3.03 -5.62
C LEU A 143 14.07 2.89 -6.08
N THR A 144 15.01 2.84 -5.15
CA THR A 144 16.44 2.73 -5.48
C THR A 144 16.74 1.40 -6.18
N ILE A 145 16.21 0.29 -5.66
CA ILE A 145 16.37 -1.04 -6.26
C ILE A 145 15.72 -1.06 -7.64
N ALA A 146 14.46 -0.63 -7.74
CA ALA A 146 13.69 -0.61 -8.99
C ALA A 146 14.28 0.32 -10.06
N LYS A 147 15.03 1.38 -9.71
CA LYS A 147 15.75 2.21 -10.69
C LYS A 147 17.02 1.54 -11.23
N ARG A 148 17.73 0.79 -10.38
CA ARG A 148 19.06 0.26 -10.72
C ARG A 148 19.03 -1.07 -11.46
N ILE A 149 17.93 -1.82 -11.36
CA ILE A 149 17.82 -3.14 -11.99
C ILE A 149 17.77 -3.04 -13.52
N GLN A 150 18.38 -4.02 -14.20
CA GLN A 150 18.26 -4.19 -15.65
C GLN A 150 16.92 -4.80 -16.02
N ILE A 151 16.47 -4.56 -17.25
CA ILE A 151 15.19 -5.08 -17.76
C ILE A 151 15.21 -6.62 -17.86
N SER A 152 16.39 -7.21 -18.15
CA SER A 152 16.60 -8.66 -18.19
C SER A 152 16.37 -9.35 -16.85
N ASP A 153 16.59 -8.64 -15.74
CA ASP A 153 16.52 -9.17 -14.38
C ASP A 153 15.17 -8.87 -13.69
N LEU A 154 14.22 -8.28 -14.43
CA LEU A 154 12.88 -7.98 -13.90
C LEU A 154 12.14 -9.21 -13.36
N PRO A 155 12.18 -10.39 -14.01
CA PRO A 155 11.52 -11.58 -13.46
C PRO A 155 12.01 -11.93 -12.04
N GLN A 156 13.31 -11.81 -11.79
CA GLN A 156 13.93 -12.07 -10.48
C GLN A 156 13.50 -11.04 -9.44
N LEU A 157 13.41 -9.76 -9.84
CA LEU A 157 12.92 -8.71 -8.94
C LEU A 157 11.45 -8.91 -8.56
N VAL A 158 10.60 -9.34 -9.49
CA VAL A 158 9.19 -9.66 -9.22
C VAL A 158 9.07 -10.83 -8.24
N ALA A 159 9.92 -11.85 -8.36
CA ALA A 159 9.97 -12.96 -7.42
C ALA A 159 10.42 -12.51 -6.02
N ALA A 160 11.43 -11.64 -5.93
CA ALA A 160 11.87 -11.06 -4.67
C ALA A 160 10.77 -10.22 -4.00
N PHE A 161 10.00 -9.46 -4.78
CA PHE A 161 8.86 -8.71 -4.25
C PHE A 161 7.75 -9.60 -3.70
N HIS A 162 7.48 -10.76 -4.30
CA HIS A 162 6.52 -11.73 -3.75
C HIS A 162 6.97 -12.31 -2.40
N SER A 163 8.27 -12.58 -2.21
CA SER A 163 8.74 -13.07 -0.91
C SER A 163 8.63 -12.02 0.19
N LEU A 164 8.82 -10.74 -0.14
CA LEU A 164 8.58 -9.61 0.77
C LEU A 164 7.11 -9.51 1.18
N VAL A 165 6.17 -9.73 0.25
CA VAL A 165 4.73 -9.78 0.56
C VAL A 165 4.41 -10.92 1.52
N GLY A 166 4.92 -12.13 1.24
CA GLY A 166 4.72 -13.30 2.12
C GLY A 166 5.27 -13.07 3.52
N LEU A 167 6.47 -12.49 3.63
CA LEU A 167 7.05 -12.15 4.93
C LEU A 167 6.18 -11.11 5.69
N ALA A 168 5.70 -10.06 5.00
CA ALA A 168 4.83 -9.07 5.62
C ALA A 168 3.50 -9.67 6.11
N ALA A 169 2.92 -10.63 5.36
CA ALA A 169 1.72 -11.36 5.76
C ALA A 169 1.95 -12.14 7.06
N VAL A 170 3.00 -12.96 7.11
CA VAL A 170 3.37 -13.75 8.30
C VAL A 170 3.57 -12.86 9.53
N LEU A 171 4.30 -11.75 9.37
CA LEU A 171 4.56 -10.81 10.47
C LEU A 171 3.27 -10.15 10.96
N THR A 172 2.31 -9.89 10.07
CA THR A 172 1.01 -9.33 10.42
C THR A 172 0.17 -10.33 11.20
N CYS A 173 0.03 -11.56 10.70
CA CYS A 173 -0.75 -12.61 11.36
C CYS A 173 -0.18 -12.98 12.75
N VAL A 174 1.14 -13.08 12.88
CA VAL A 174 1.80 -13.31 14.17
C VAL A 174 1.59 -12.13 15.12
N ALA A 175 1.75 -10.89 14.65
CA ALA A 175 1.55 -9.71 15.49
C ALA A 175 0.10 -9.60 15.99
N GLU A 176 -0.88 -9.87 15.13
CA GLU A 176 -2.30 -9.86 15.46
C GLU A 176 -2.65 -10.95 16.48
N TYR A 177 -2.15 -12.18 16.28
CA TYR A 177 -2.34 -13.24 17.27
C TYR A 177 -1.82 -12.85 18.65
N MET A 178 -0.62 -12.24 18.70
CA MET A 178 -0.01 -11.81 19.96
C MET A 178 -0.78 -10.66 20.64
N ILE A 179 -1.34 -9.73 19.87
CA ILE A 179 -2.06 -8.57 20.44
C ILE A 179 -3.44 -8.96 20.96
N GLU A 180 -4.13 -9.89 20.28
CA GLU A 180 -5.48 -10.33 20.61
C GLU A 180 -5.54 -11.51 21.57
N PHE A 181 -4.40 -12.16 21.84
CA PHE A 181 -4.32 -13.32 22.74
C PHE A 181 -5.08 -13.14 24.08
N PRO A 182 -4.99 -12.00 24.79
CA PRO A 182 -5.72 -11.80 26.04
C PRO A 182 -7.24 -11.73 25.88
N HIS A 183 -7.76 -11.40 24.69
CA HIS A 183 -9.19 -11.20 24.42
C HIS A 183 -9.90 -12.48 23.97
N PHE A 184 -9.15 -13.50 23.53
CA PHE A 184 -9.73 -14.74 22.99
C PHE A 184 -10.61 -15.52 23.96
N ALA A 185 -10.41 -15.35 25.28
CA ALA A 185 -11.25 -16.01 26.28
C ALA A 185 -12.71 -15.50 26.29
N THR A 186 -12.93 -14.27 25.84
CA THR A 186 -14.24 -13.58 25.93
C THR A 186 -14.85 -13.25 24.58
N ASP A 187 -14.08 -13.34 23.50
CA ASP A 187 -14.53 -13.02 22.15
C ASP A 187 -15.21 -14.24 21.47
N PRO A 188 -16.51 -14.18 21.11
CA PRO A 188 -17.17 -15.27 20.39
C PRO A 188 -16.57 -15.55 19.00
N ALA A 189 -15.82 -14.60 18.42
CA ALA A 189 -15.15 -14.73 17.14
C ALA A 189 -13.70 -15.24 17.24
N ALA A 190 -13.18 -15.55 18.44
CA ALA A 190 -11.78 -15.93 18.65
C ALA A 190 -11.30 -17.07 17.74
N SER A 191 -12.11 -18.11 17.57
CA SER A 191 -11.79 -19.25 16.69
C SER A 191 -11.59 -18.83 15.23
N LEU A 192 -12.40 -17.87 14.74
CA LEU A 192 -12.27 -17.36 13.37
C LEU A 192 -10.94 -16.63 13.20
N THR A 193 -10.62 -15.72 14.12
CA THR A 193 -9.36 -14.95 14.10
C THR A 193 -8.14 -15.88 14.11
N MET A 194 -8.15 -16.92 14.95
CA MET A 194 -7.05 -17.90 14.98
C MET A 194 -6.93 -18.72 13.69
N ILE A 195 -8.05 -19.14 13.08
CA ILE A 195 -8.03 -19.87 11.81
C ILE A 195 -7.48 -19.00 10.69
N VAL A 196 -7.95 -17.74 10.58
CA VAL A 196 -7.48 -16.81 9.55
C VAL A 196 -6.00 -16.50 9.73
N ALA A 197 -5.55 -16.25 10.97
CA ALA A 197 -4.15 -15.99 11.27
C ALA A 197 -3.23 -17.21 11.01
N TYR A 198 -3.75 -18.44 11.11
CA TYR A 198 -2.97 -19.64 10.81
C TYR A 198 -2.82 -19.89 9.29
N LEU A 199 -3.81 -19.49 8.51
CA LEU A 199 -3.81 -19.67 7.05
C LEU A 199 -3.05 -18.58 6.28
N GLY A 200 -2.97 -17.37 6.85
CA GLY A 200 -2.24 -16.22 6.29
C GLY A 200 -0.74 -16.29 6.54
#